data_AF-A0A0L0ULR7-F1
#
_entry.id   AF-A0A0L0ULR7-F1
#
_cell.length_a   1.000
_cell.length_b   1.000
_cell.length_c   1.000
_cell.angle_alpha   90.00
_cell.angle_beta   90.00
_cell.angle_gamma   90.00
#
_symmetry.space_group_name_H-M   'P 1'
#
loop_
_entity.id
_entity.type
_entity.pdbx_description
1 polymer ?
#
loop_
_entity_poly.entity_id
_entity_poly.type
_entity_poly.pdbx_seq_one_letter_code
_entity_poly.pdbx_strand_id
1 'polypeptide(L)'
;MVIPGWSSTCAPAIKLRNLAMKLLPASFLDSCVNQKESIPPLQFPPVDNLLPALLQVGLSAECASTLYQEFTNTVRQVNESLLETYCTSAPQFCQNPQVPQLSKSSFIEALQVHLLGVRAQTIHKIWLALLSRAEALVQQSRSISTTSQATSPLSSSASST
;
A
#
# COMPACT_ATOMS: atom_id res chain seq x y z
N MET A 1 -18.41 2.47 -21.07
CA MET A 1 -17.34 1.57 -21.53
C MET A 1 -16.07 2.41 -21.62
N VAL A 2 -15.21 2.34 -20.59
CA VAL A 2 -14.03 3.22 -20.44
C VAL A 2 -12.82 2.46 -20.98
N ILE A 3 -12.15 3.02 -21.98
CA ILE A 3 -10.91 2.46 -22.56
C ILE A 3 -9.75 2.88 -21.66
N PRO A 4 -8.86 1.99 -21.18
CA PRO A 4 -7.67 2.38 -20.44
C PRO A 4 -6.61 2.94 -21.39
N GLY A 5 -6.32 4.24 -21.28
CA GLY A 5 -5.36 4.98 -22.11
C GLY A 5 -3.90 4.81 -21.68
N TRP A 6 -3.33 3.62 -21.88
CA TRP A 6 -1.92 3.32 -21.58
C TRP A 6 -1.01 3.36 -22.82
N SER A 7 -1.49 3.88 -23.95
CA SER A 7 -0.78 3.90 -25.23
C SER A 7 -0.48 5.31 -25.74
N SER A 8 -0.04 6.22 -24.86
CA SER A 8 0.49 7.53 -25.30
C SER A 8 2.01 7.49 -25.47
N THR A 9 2.42 6.83 -26.55
CA THR A 9 3.49 7.20 -27.50
C THR A 9 4.73 7.92 -26.94
N CYS A 10 5.90 7.30 -27.03
CA CYS A 10 7.23 7.90 -26.78
C CYS A 10 7.62 9.05 -27.75
N ALA A 11 6.80 9.33 -28.77
CA ALA A 11 7.09 10.33 -29.81
C ALA A 11 7.17 11.78 -29.30
N PRO A 12 6.22 12.29 -28.48
CA PRO A 12 6.36 13.59 -27.81
C PRO A 12 7.61 13.68 -26.93
N ALA A 13 7.97 12.63 -26.19
CA ALA A 13 9.17 12.62 -25.35
C ALA A 13 10.46 12.74 -26.18
N ILE A 14 10.52 12.08 -27.35
CA ILE A 14 11.65 12.19 -28.29
C ILE A 14 11.72 13.59 -28.91
N LYS A 15 10.58 14.18 -29.29
CA LYS A 15 10.52 15.56 -29.81
C LYS A 15 10.97 16.59 -28.77
N LEU A 16 10.55 16.42 -27.53
CA LEU A 16 10.92 17.30 -26.42
C LEU A 16 12.42 17.19 -26.10
N ARG A 17 13.00 15.98 -26.17
CA ARG A 17 14.45 15.76 -26.07
C ARG A 17 15.23 16.46 -27.18
N ASN A 18 14.77 16.38 -28.43
CA ASN A 18 15.44 17.04 -29.55
C ASN A 18 15.34 18.58 -29.47
N LEU A 19 14.26 19.10 -28.92
CA LEU A 19 14.12 20.54 -28.65
C LEU A 19 15.03 20.97 -27.49
N ALA A 20 15.08 20.19 -26.40
CA ALA A 20 15.96 20.43 -25.27
C ALA A 20 17.44 20.45 -25.68
N MET A 21 17.88 19.52 -26.55
CA MET A 21 19.25 19.54 -27.09
C MET A 21 19.57 20.75 -27.98
N LYS A 22 18.55 21.37 -28.60
CA LYS A 22 18.74 22.57 -29.44
C LYS A 22 18.69 23.87 -28.65
N LEU A 23 18.01 23.87 -27.51
CA LEU A 23 17.72 25.09 -26.74
C LEU A 23 18.57 25.22 -25.47
N LEU A 24 19.08 24.12 -24.91
CA LEU A 24 19.87 24.14 -23.69
C LEU A 24 21.38 24.07 -24.01
N PRO A 25 22.21 24.85 -23.30
CA PRO A 25 23.66 24.71 -23.38
C PRO A 25 24.10 23.28 -23.06
N ALA A 26 25.08 22.75 -23.80
CA ALA A 26 25.62 21.41 -23.57
C ALA A 26 26.06 21.19 -22.11
N SER A 27 26.58 22.23 -21.46
CA SER A 27 26.95 22.23 -20.05
C SER A 27 25.77 22.00 -19.08
N PHE A 28 24.54 22.34 -19.46
CA PHE A 28 23.35 22.08 -18.66
C PHE A 28 22.91 20.63 -18.76
N LEU A 29 23.00 20.04 -19.97
CA LEU A 29 22.77 18.61 -20.18
C LEU A 29 23.85 17.78 -19.49
N ASP A 30 25.11 18.19 -19.61
CA ASP A 30 26.23 17.58 -18.91
C ASP A 30 26.09 17.72 -17.39
N SER A 31 25.56 18.84 -16.88
CA SER A 31 25.28 19.01 -15.45
C SER A 31 24.12 18.14 -14.95
N CYS A 32 23.12 17.85 -15.78
CA CYS A 32 22.05 16.90 -15.47
C CYS A 32 22.56 15.45 -15.46
N VAL A 33 23.49 15.13 -16.36
CA VAL A 33 24.15 13.82 -16.43
C VAL A 33 25.21 13.65 -15.33
N ASN A 34 25.84 14.75 -14.91
CA ASN A 34 26.87 14.80 -13.85
C ASN A 34 26.32 15.12 -12.46
N GLN A 35 25.01 15.00 -12.22
CA GLN A 35 24.48 15.10 -10.86
C GLN A 35 25.07 13.95 -10.04
N LYS A 36 26.01 14.31 -9.17
CA LYS A 36 26.73 13.45 -8.23
C LYS A 36 25.78 12.41 -7.65
N GLU A 37 26.12 11.14 -7.89
CA GLU A 37 25.33 9.92 -7.73
C GLU A 37 24.75 9.71 -6.32
N SER A 38 23.76 10.51 -5.91
CA SER A 38 22.95 10.20 -4.73
C SER A 38 21.67 9.52 -5.21
N ILE A 39 21.55 8.22 -4.91
CA ILE A 39 20.32 7.45 -5.14
C ILE A 39 19.15 8.21 -4.47
N PRO A 40 18.09 8.57 -5.20
CA PRO A 40 16.98 9.33 -4.66
C PRO A 40 16.30 8.55 -3.51
N PRO A 41 15.86 9.21 -2.42
CA PRO A 41 15.19 8.51 -1.33
C PRO A 41 13.84 7.94 -1.78
N LEU A 42 13.56 6.70 -1.39
CA LEU A 42 12.23 6.10 -1.59
C LEU A 42 11.26 6.67 -0.55
N GLN A 43 10.15 7.23 -1.03
CA GLN A 43 9.08 7.75 -0.18
C GLN A 43 7.77 7.03 -0.48
N PHE A 44 7.08 6.62 0.57
CA PHE A 44 5.76 6.01 0.46
C PHE A 44 4.68 7.01 0.85
N PRO A 45 3.60 7.16 0.05
CA PRO A 45 2.49 8.04 0.41
C PRO A 45 1.76 7.50 1.66
N PRO A 46 1.25 8.37 2.55
CA PRO A 46 0.50 7.94 3.72
C PRO A 46 -0.74 7.14 3.31
N VAL A 47 -1.16 6.22 4.19
CA VAL A 47 -2.44 5.51 4.02
C VAL A 47 -3.53 6.31 4.71
N ASP A 48 -4.69 6.43 4.06
CA ASP A 48 -5.84 7.14 4.61
C ASP A 48 -6.30 6.55 5.95
N ASN A 49 -7.02 7.37 6.73
CA ASN A 49 -7.61 6.91 7.97
C ASN A 49 -8.81 5.99 7.68
N LEU A 50 -8.60 4.68 7.86
CA LEU A 50 -9.61 3.65 7.62
C LEU A 50 -10.47 3.31 8.85
N LEU A 51 -10.21 3.93 10.01
CA LEU A 51 -10.97 3.70 11.24
C LEU A 51 -12.49 3.95 11.08
N PRO A 52 -12.95 5.01 10.37
CA PRO A 52 -14.38 5.21 10.13
C PRO A 52 -15.04 4.06 9.37
N ALA A 53 -14.31 3.40 8.45
CA ALA A 53 -14.84 2.26 7.70
C ALA A 53 -15.01 1.05 8.62
N LEU A 54 -14.10 0.82 9.57
CA LEU A 54 -14.22 -0.28 10.55
C LEU A 54 -15.40 -0.08 11.51
N LEU A 55 -15.67 1.18 11.91
CA LEU A 55 -16.84 1.50 12.72
C LEU A 55 -18.15 1.26 11.95
N GLN A 56 -18.18 1.55 10.65
CA GLN A 56 -19.36 1.31 9.80
C GLN A 56 -19.70 -0.18 9.63
N VAL A 57 -18.72 -1.09 9.76
CA VAL A 57 -18.94 -2.55 9.74
C VAL A 57 -19.70 -3.03 10.98
N GLY A 58 -19.82 -2.19 12.02
CA GLY A 58 -20.54 -2.51 13.26
C GLY A 58 -19.65 -3.11 14.35
N LEU A 59 -18.33 -2.93 14.26
CA LEU A 59 -17.41 -3.23 15.35
C LEU A 59 -17.58 -2.22 16.50
N SER A 60 -17.31 -2.66 17.73
CA SER A 60 -17.16 -1.74 18.86
C SER A 60 -15.98 -0.80 18.62
N ALA A 61 -16.01 0.39 19.23
CA ALA A 61 -14.95 1.37 19.08
C ALA A 61 -13.57 0.83 19.51
N GLU A 62 -13.53 0.04 20.59
CA GLU A 62 -12.30 -0.59 21.10
C GLU A 62 -11.74 -1.65 20.15
N CYS A 63 -12.61 -2.50 19.58
CA CYS A 63 -12.19 -3.49 18.60
C CYS A 63 -11.72 -2.83 17.30
N ALA A 64 -12.44 -1.79 16.83
CA ALA A 64 -12.07 -1.03 15.65
C ALA A 64 -10.73 -0.29 15.83
N SER A 65 -10.47 0.31 16.99
CA SER A 65 -9.21 0.98 17.27
C SER A 65 -8.04 0.00 17.32
N THR A 66 -8.23 -1.15 17.94
CA THR A 66 -7.21 -2.20 18.03
C THR A 66 -6.87 -2.73 16.64
N LEU A 67 -7.88 -3.07 15.83
CA LEU A 67 -7.68 -3.55 14.46
C LEU A 67 -7.03 -2.49 13.57
N TYR A 68 -7.38 -1.22 13.74
CA TYR A 68 -6.75 -0.12 13.02
C TYR A 68 -5.26 0.04 13.42
N GLN A 69 -4.93 -0.08 14.70
CA GLN A 69 -3.54 -0.05 15.15
C GLN A 69 -2.73 -1.21 14.54
N GLU A 70 -3.25 -2.43 14.58
CA GLU A 70 -2.63 -3.60 13.97
C GLU A 70 -2.43 -3.41 12.46
N PHE A 71 -3.43 -2.87 11.77
CA PHE A 71 -3.31 -2.51 10.35
C PHE A 71 -2.16 -1.53 10.11
N THR A 72 -2.10 -0.42 10.84
CA THR A 72 -1.04 0.59 10.68
C THR A 72 0.35 0.03 11.00
N ASN A 73 0.47 -0.84 12.01
CA ASN A 73 1.71 -1.54 12.34
C ASN A 73 2.15 -2.46 11.20
N THR A 74 1.22 -3.22 10.62
CA THR A 74 1.49 -4.11 9.49
C THR A 74 1.93 -3.32 8.26
N VAL A 75 1.25 -2.20 7.96
CA VAL A 75 1.65 -1.28 6.87
C VAL A 75 3.05 -0.73 7.09
N ARG A 76 3.42 -0.39 8.33
CA ARG A 76 4.77 0.08 8.67
C ARG A 76 5.82 -0.98 8.34
N GLN A 77 5.60 -2.23 8.76
CA GLN A 77 6.51 -3.35 8.48
C GLN A 77 6.66 -3.60 6.97
N VAL A 78 5.57 -3.51 6.21
CA VAL A 78 5.62 -3.60 4.73
C VAL A 78 6.51 -2.49 4.15
N ASN A 79 6.35 -1.25 4.62
CA ASN A 79 7.17 -0.13 4.15
C ASN A 79 8.65 -0.34 4.50
N GLU A 80 8.96 -0.81 5.70
CA GLU A 80 10.32 -1.09 6.14
C GLU A 80 10.99 -2.17 5.27
N SER A 81 10.28 -3.27 5.00
CA SER A 81 10.79 -4.34 4.13
C SER A 81 11.05 -3.88 2.68
N LEU A 82 10.15 -3.07 2.12
CA LEU A 82 10.32 -2.50 0.78
C LEU A 82 11.45 -1.46 0.75
N LEU A 83 11.62 -0.69 1.82
CA LEU A 83 12.72 0.25 1.95
C LEU A 83 14.07 -0.48 2.04
N GLU A 84 14.14 -1.56 2.81
CA GLU A 84 15.33 -2.42 2.87
C GLU A 84 15.67 -3.00 1.49
N THR A 85 14.66 -3.47 0.75
CA THR A 85 14.82 -3.96 -0.62
C THR A 85 15.38 -2.87 -1.55
N TYR A 86 14.91 -1.63 -1.39
CA TYR A 86 15.41 -0.50 -2.15
C TYR A 86 16.86 -0.16 -1.80
N CYS A 87 17.16 -0.02 -0.51
CA CYS A 87 18.49 0.30 0.01
C CYS A 87 19.54 -0.76 -0.31
N THR A 88 19.13 -2.00 -0.58
CA THR A 88 20.03 -3.08 -1.03
C THR A 88 20.16 -3.12 -2.54
N SER A 89 19.03 -3.12 -3.26
CA SER A 89 19.00 -3.33 -4.73
C SER A 89 19.50 -2.12 -5.52
N ALA A 90 19.17 -0.90 -5.09
CA ALA A 90 19.56 0.31 -5.79
C ALA A 90 21.09 0.52 -5.80
N PRO A 91 21.81 0.46 -4.66
CA PRO A 91 23.26 0.56 -4.66
C PRO A 91 23.94 -0.58 -5.39
N GLN A 92 23.47 -1.83 -5.25
CA GLN A 92 24.05 -2.97 -5.95
C GLN A 92 24.04 -2.79 -7.47
N PHE A 93 22.93 -2.30 -8.02
CA PHE A 93 22.84 -2.02 -9.46
C PHE A 93 23.70 -0.82 -9.87
N CYS A 94 23.74 0.25 -9.06
CA CYS A 94 24.53 1.44 -9.33
C CYS A 94 26.05 1.21 -9.24
N GLN A 95 26.50 0.30 -8.39
CA GLN A 95 27.91 -0.06 -8.22
C GLN A 95 28.46 -0.96 -9.32
N ASN A 96 27.60 -1.52 -10.18
CA ASN A 96 28.04 -2.36 -11.29
C ASN A 96 28.73 -1.50 -12.39
N PRO A 97 30.04 -1.69 -12.64
CA PRO A 97 30.79 -0.86 -13.60
C PRO A 97 30.42 -1.13 -15.06
N GLN A 98 29.72 -2.24 -15.35
CA GLN A 98 29.31 -2.59 -16.72
C GLN A 98 28.02 -1.88 -17.16
N VAL A 99 27.34 -1.19 -16.25
CA VAL A 99 26.02 -0.60 -16.50
C VAL A 99 26.16 0.88 -16.88
N PRO A 100 25.71 1.30 -18.07
CA PRO A 100 25.67 2.71 -18.46
C PRO A 100 24.89 3.57 -17.46
N GLN A 101 25.31 4.83 -17.24
CA GLN A 101 24.63 5.76 -16.32
C GLN A 101 23.15 5.96 -16.65
N LEU A 102 22.82 6.08 -17.95
CA LEU A 102 21.44 6.21 -18.44
C LEU A 102 20.54 5.02 -18.05
N SER A 103 21.11 3.82 -17.94
CA SER A 103 20.35 2.64 -17.48
C SER A 103 20.22 2.58 -15.96
N LYS A 104 21.12 3.24 -15.21
CA LYS A 104 21.02 3.34 -13.74
C LYS A 104 19.82 4.21 -13.34
N SER A 105 19.68 5.39 -13.94
CA SER A 105 18.53 6.26 -13.64
C SER A 105 17.20 5.61 -13.98
N SER A 106 17.08 4.97 -15.15
CA SER A 106 15.85 4.26 -15.53
C SER A 106 15.56 3.06 -14.65
N PHE A 107 16.60 2.35 -14.18
CA PHE A 107 16.42 1.24 -13.24
C PHE A 107 15.89 1.74 -11.90
N ILE A 108 16.47 2.81 -11.36
CA ILE A 108 16.02 3.40 -10.09
C ILE A 108 14.57 3.85 -10.18
N GLU A 109 14.19 4.54 -11.26
CA GLU A 109 12.82 4.97 -11.48
C GLU A 109 11.86 3.77 -11.58
N ALA A 110 12.22 2.76 -12.38
CA ALA A 110 11.43 1.54 -12.52
C ALA A 110 11.30 0.78 -11.18
N LEU A 111 12.37 0.72 -10.39
CA LEU A 111 12.38 0.09 -9.08
C LEU A 111 11.45 0.82 -8.11
N GLN A 112 11.48 2.16 -8.08
CA GLN A 112 10.57 2.95 -7.25
C GLN A 112 9.10 2.72 -7.64
N VAL A 113 8.78 2.76 -8.94
CA VAL A 113 7.42 2.48 -9.44
C VAL A 113 6.98 1.07 -9.08
N HIS A 114 7.87 0.09 -9.22
CA HIS A 114 7.59 -1.30 -8.87
C HIS A 114 7.28 -1.46 -7.38
N LEU A 115 8.12 -0.92 -6.50
CA LEU A 115 7.93 -1.00 -5.04
C LEU A 115 6.65 -0.27 -4.59
N LEU A 116 6.31 0.86 -5.23
CA LEU A 116 5.03 1.54 -5.00
C LEU A 116 3.83 0.66 -5.41
N GLY A 117 3.92 -0.02 -6.54
CA GLY A 117 2.91 -0.98 -7.00
C GLY A 117 2.74 -2.16 -6.04
N VAL A 118 3.85 -2.78 -5.64
CA VAL A 118 3.88 -3.88 -4.66
C VAL A 118 3.27 -3.44 -3.33
N ARG A 119 3.63 -2.25 -2.86
CA ARG A 119 3.05 -1.66 -1.65
C ARG A 119 1.54 -1.52 -1.76
N ALA A 120 1.04 -0.86 -2.81
CA ALA A 120 -0.38 -0.60 -2.98
C ALA A 120 -1.18 -1.91 -3.01
N GLN A 121 -0.70 -2.91 -3.76
CA GLN A 121 -1.34 -4.21 -3.84
C GLN A 121 -1.34 -4.94 -2.49
N THR A 122 -0.23 -4.88 -1.75
CA THR A 122 -0.10 -5.56 -0.45
C THR A 122 -1.00 -4.93 0.60
N ILE A 123 -1.01 -3.60 0.69
CA ILE A 123 -1.89 -2.85 1.61
C ILE A 123 -3.35 -3.14 1.29
N HIS A 124 -3.73 -3.17 0.02
CA HIS A 124 -5.09 -3.50 -0.40
C HIS A 124 -5.50 -4.92 0.02
N LYS A 125 -4.62 -5.92 -0.15
CA LYS A 125 -4.87 -7.30 0.30
C LYS A 125 -5.04 -7.39 1.81
N ILE A 126 -4.17 -6.72 2.57
CA ILE A 126 -4.25 -6.67 4.04
C ILE A 126 -5.59 -6.04 4.46
N TRP A 127 -5.98 -4.94 3.82
CA TRP A 127 -7.24 -4.27 4.10
C TRP A 127 -8.45 -5.18 3.86
N LEU A 128 -8.51 -5.85 2.70
CA LEU A 128 -9.60 -6.78 2.38
C LEU A 128 -9.68 -7.95 3.37
N ALA A 129 -8.53 -8.51 3.76
CA ALA A 129 -8.48 -9.58 4.74
C ALA A 129 -8.93 -9.12 6.14
N LEU A 130 -8.63 -7.87 6.50
CA LEU A 130 -9.06 -7.29 7.76
C LEU A 130 -10.57 -7.01 7.76
N LEU A 131 -11.12 -6.52 6.65
CA LEU A 131 -12.55 -6.24 6.50
C LEU A 131 -13.38 -7.53 6.56
N SER A 132 -12.97 -8.58 5.84
CA SER A 132 -13.66 -9.88 5.90
C SER A 132 -13.62 -10.49 7.31
N ARG A 133 -12.50 -10.33 8.02
CA ARG A 133 -12.38 -10.77 9.41
C ARG A 133 -13.26 -9.94 10.35
N ALA A 134 -13.34 -8.63 10.15
CA ALA A 134 -14.22 -7.75 10.91
C ALA A 134 -15.69 -8.16 10.75
N GLU A 135 -16.14 -8.42 9.52
CA GLU A 135 -17.50 -8.90 9.25
C GLU A 135 -17.78 -10.25 9.92
N ALA A 136 -16.84 -11.19 9.86
CA ALA A 136 -16.97 -12.48 10.53
C ALA A 136 -17.11 -12.35 12.06
N LEU A 137 -16.34 -11.44 12.69
CA LEU A 137 -16.46 -11.15 14.12
C LEU A 137 -17.83 -10.58 14.47
N VAL A 138 -18.36 -9.67 13.65
CA VAL A 138 -19.69 -9.09 13.84
C VAL A 138 -20.76 -10.18 13.71
N GLN A 139 -20.68 -11.05 12.71
CA GLN A 139 -21.62 -12.16 12.54
C GLN A 139 -21.58 -13.16 13.72
N GLN A 140 -20.39 -13.47 14.23
CA GLN A 140 -20.22 -14.35 15.39
C GLN A 140 -20.84 -13.75 16.66
N SER A 141 -20.70 -12.44 16.88
CA SER A 141 -21.32 -11.78 18.03
C SER A 141 -22.86 -11.80 17.99
N ARG A 142 -23.45 -11.75 16.77
CA ARG A 142 -24.90 -11.82 16.58
C ARG A 142 -25.46 -13.23 16.80
N SER A 143 -24.76 -14.28 16.36
CA SER A 143 -25.24 -15.66 16.51
C SER A 143 -25.23 -16.13 17.97
N ILE A 144 -24.27 -15.67 18.79
CA ILE A 144 -24.21 -15.99 20.22
C ILE A 144 -25.41 -15.38 20.97
N SER A 145 -25.85 -14.19 20.58
CA SER A 145 -26.98 -13.50 21.22
C SER A 145 -28.32 -14.20 21.00
N THR A 146 -28.47 -14.99 19.92
CA THR A 146 -29.71 -15.73 19.61
C THR A 146 -29.86 -17.09 20.30
N THR A 147 -28.78 -17.66 20.86
CA THR A 147 -28.82 -19.00 21.49
C THR A 147 -29.13 -18.95 23.00
N SER A 148 -29.11 -17.77 23.64
CA SER A 148 -29.38 -17.65 25.09
C SER A 148 -30.87 -17.49 25.47
N GLN A 149 -31.81 -17.58 24.52
CA GLN A 149 -33.26 -17.65 24.80
C GLN A 149 -33.81 -19.05 24.50
N ALA A 150 -33.34 -20.06 25.23
CA ALA A 150 -34.02 -21.35 25.31
C ALA A 150 -34.25 -21.71 26.78
N THR A 151 -35.44 -21.35 27.25
CA THR A 151 -36.20 -21.99 28.34
C THR A 151 -35.55 -22.07 29.73
N SER A 152 -35.85 -21.09 30.58
CA SER A 152 -36.10 -21.37 32.00
C SER A 152 -37.42 -22.13 32.13
N PRO A 153 -37.48 -23.35 32.70
CA PRO A 153 -38.74 -23.93 33.11
C PRO A 153 -39.24 -23.18 34.35
N LEU A 154 -40.38 -22.49 34.23
CA LEU A 154 -41.08 -21.90 35.35
C LEU A 154 -41.43 -22.99 36.38
N SER A 155 -40.97 -22.80 37.61
CA SER A 155 -41.54 -23.43 38.80
C SER A 155 -43.04 -23.13 38.86
N SER A 156 -43.88 -24.17 38.83
CA SER A 156 -45.29 -24.08 39.19
C SER A 156 -45.57 -25.09 40.28
N SER A 157 -45.51 -24.60 41.51
CA SER A 157 -46.01 -25.23 42.72
C SER A 157 -47.50 -25.53 42.56
N ALA A 158 -47.94 -26.75 42.86
CA ALA A 158 -49.34 -27.04 43.14
C ALA A 158 -49.40 -27.98 44.35
N SER A 159 -49.86 -27.41 45.47
CA SER A 159 -50.10 -28.04 46.75
C SER A 159 -51.43 -28.80 46.77
N SER A 160 -51.44 -29.94 47.48
CA SER A 160 -52.53 -30.52 48.29
C SER A 160 -53.96 -30.65 47.72
N THR A 161 -54.43 -31.90 47.57
CA THR A 161 -55.43 -32.57 48.45
C THR A 161 -55.39 -34.07 48.22
#